data_AF-A0A2E4C7K9-F1
#
_entry.id   AF-A0A2E4C7K9-F1
#
_cell.length_a   1.000
_cell.length_b   1.000
_cell.length_c   1.000
_cell.angle_alpha   90.00
_cell.angle_beta   90.00
_cell.angle_gamma   90.00
#
_symmetry.space_group_name_H-M   'P 1'
#
loop_
_entity.id
_entity.type
_entity.pdbx_description
1 polymer ?
#
loop_
_entity_poly.entity_id
_entity_poly.type
_entity_poly.pdbx_seq_one_letter_code
_entity_poly.pdbx_strand_id
1 'polypeptide(L)'
;AHGQPFTNLPERVQDIKQHHHERLDLLREVSDTLGQASVQKYMKELFQQRSWGPMAESETFAHLEHLRRVGESEAVRASDGVLEYSFK
;
A
#
# COMPACT_ATOMS: atom_id res chain seq x y z
N ALA A 1 13.77 -14.99 6.77
CA ALA A 1 14.24 -16.39 6.71
C ALA A 1 13.07 -17.37 6.80
N HIS A 2 12.06 -17.26 5.91
CA HIS A 2 10.88 -18.12 5.95
C HIS A 2 10.64 -18.77 4.58
N GLY A 3 10.22 -20.03 4.59
CA GLY A 3 10.07 -20.89 3.40
C GLY A 3 11.08 -22.03 3.35
N GLN A 4 11.02 -22.81 2.29
CA GLN A 4 12.01 -23.86 1.99
C GLN A 4 13.20 -23.27 1.20
N PRO A 5 14.36 -23.93 1.20
CA PRO A 5 15.47 -23.56 0.33
C PRO A 5 15.03 -23.47 -1.14
N PHE A 6 15.53 -22.46 -1.84
CA PHE A 6 15.28 -22.22 -3.26
C PHE A 6 16.56 -21.68 -3.91
N THR A 7 16.68 -21.80 -5.23
CA THR A 7 17.90 -21.42 -5.97
C THR A 7 17.69 -20.29 -6.98
N ASN A 8 16.44 -19.97 -7.30
CA ASN A 8 16.02 -18.94 -8.26
C ASN A 8 15.89 -17.55 -7.59
N LEU A 9 16.98 -17.08 -6.98
CA LEU A 9 16.99 -15.79 -6.29
C LEU A 9 16.68 -14.59 -7.21
N PRO A 10 17.30 -14.46 -8.40
CA PRO A 10 17.02 -13.34 -9.29
C PRO A 10 15.54 -13.24 -9.66
N GLU A 11 14.93 -14.37 -10.01
CA GLU A 11 13.52 -14.47 -10.36
C GLU A 11 12.64 -14.05 -9.19
N ARG A 12 12.93 -14.57 -7.98
CA ARG A 12 12.16 -14.21 -6.79
C ARG A 12 12.24 -12.72 -6.46
N VAL A 13 13.38 -12.09 -6.70
CA VAL A 13 13.54 -10.64 -6.53
C VAL A 13 12.67 -9.87 -7.53
N GLN A 14 12.59 -10.33 -8.79
CA GLN A 14 11.70 -9.71 -9.77
C GLN A 14 10.23 -9.88 -9.40
N ASP A 15 9.82 -11.08 -8.95
CA ASP A 15 8.44 -11.34 -8.50
C ASP A 15 8.04 -10.39 -7.36
N ILE A 16 8.92 -10.17 -6.39
CA ILE A 16 8.64 -9.27 -5.26
C ILE A 16 8.51 -7.82 -5.73
N LYS A 17 9.38 -7.37 -6.64
CA LYS A 17 9.28 -6.02 -7.22
C LYS A 17 7.98 -5.85 -7.99
N GLN A 18 7.67 -6.80 -8.87
CA GLN A 18 6.46 -6.80 -9.67
C GLN A 18 5.22 -6.77 -8.77
N HIS A 19 5.20 -7.59 -7.72
CA HIS A 19 4.12 -7.57 -6.74
C HIS A 19 3.90 -6.19 -6.12
N HIS A 20 4.98 -5.51 -5.68
CA HIS A 20 4.83 -4.18 -5.11
C HIS A 20 4.42 -3.13 -6.14
N HIS A 21 4.88 -3.23 -7.39
CA HIS A 21 4.39 -2.35 -8.46
C HIS A 21 2.88 -2.51 -8.67
N GLU A 22 2.37 -3.74 -8.74
CA GLU A 22 0.93 -4.03 -8.84
C GLU A 22 0.14 -3.47 -7.64
N ARG A 23 0.70 -3.51 -6.43
CA ARG A 23 0.07 -2.89 -5.26
C ARG A 23 0.00 -1.38 -5.36
N LEU A 24 1.06 -0.73 -5.85
CA LEU A 24 1.08 0.72 -6.05
C LEU A 24 0.09 1.14 -7.13
N ASP A 25 -0.01 0.38 -8.23
CA ASP A 25 -0.97 0.63 -9.29
C ASP A 25 -2.41 0.50 -8.79
N LEU A 26 -2.72 -0.54 -8.02
CA LEU A 26 -4.03 -0.69 -7.39
C LEU A 26 -4.36 0.51 -6.49
N LEU A 27 -3.41 1.01 -5.70
CA LEU A 27 -3.64 2.20 -4.86
C LEU A 27 -4.01 3.44 -5.67
N ARG A 28 -3.35 3.65 -6.82
CA ARG A 28 -3.67 4.74 -7.75
C ARG A 28 -5.08 4.58 -8.29
N GLU A 29 -5.44 3.40 -8.78
CA GLU A 29 -6.77 3.10 -9.32
C GLU A 29 -7.89 3.33 -8.30
N VAL A 30 -7.72 2.83 -7.06
CA VAL A 30 -8.77 2.99 -6.05
C VAL A 30 -8.84 4.41 -5.49
N SER A 31 -7.77 5.20 -5.61
CA SER A 31 -7.76 6.59 -5.15
C SER A 31 -8.77 7.45 -5.90
N ASP A 32 -9.01 7.20 -7.19
CA ASP A 32 -10.02 7.89 -7.99
C ASP A 32 -11.44 7.71 -7.42
N THR A 33 -11.70 6.57 -6.79
CA THR A 33 -12.99 6.25 -6.18
C THR A 33 -13.06 6.69 -4.71
N LEU A 34 -11.97 6.52 -3.96
CA LEU A 34 -11.92 6.84 -2.53
C LEU A 34 -11.77 8.35 -2.26
N GLY A 35 -11.17 9.09 -3.18
CA GLY A 35 -10.76 10.48 -2.97
C GLY A 35 -9.76 10.59 -1.81
N GLN A 36 -10.04 11.50 -0.88
CA GLN A 36 -9.26 11.64 0.35
C GLN A 36 -9.68 10.56 1.36
N ALA A 37 -8.75 9.69 1.74
CA ALA A 37 -9.06 8.53 2.57
C ALA A 37 -7.93 8.12 3.52
N SER A 38 -8.31 7.52 4.66
CA SER A 38 -7.37 7.00 5.65
C SER A 38 -6.68 5.71 5.20
N VAL A 39 -5.56 5.38 5.85
CA VAL A 39 -4.84 4.11 5.65
C VAL A 39 -5.77 2.89 5.77
N GLN A 40 -6.71 2.92 6.73
CA GLN A 40 -7.65 1.83 6.91
C GLN A 40 -8.58 1.62 5.72
N LYS A 41 -9.02 2.69 5.04
CA LYS A 41 -9.85 2.56 3.85
C LYS A 41 -9.05 1.95 2.71
N TYR A 42 -7.85 2.45 2.43
CA TYR A 42 -6.95 1.88 1.42
C TYR A 42 -6.58 0.41 1.70
N MET A 43 -6.36 0.05 2.98
CA MET A 43 -6.02 -1.32 3.38
C MET A 43 -7.15 -2.32 3.05
N LYS A 44 -8.41 -1.89 3.14
CA LYS A 44 -9.57 -2.73 2.78
C LYS A 44 -9.66 -3.01 1.28
N GLU A 45 -9.12 -2.12 0.44
CA GLU A 45 -9.02 -2.33 -1.01
C GLU A 45 -7.83 -3.24 -1.37
N LEU A 46 -6.71 -3.13 -0.65
CA LEU A 46 -5.50 -3.92 -0.94
C LEU A 46 -5.56 -5.35 -0.43
N PHE A 47 -6.21 -5.57 0.72
CA PHE A 47 -6.18 -6.84 1.43
C PHE A 47 -7.57 -7.44 1.56
N GLN A 48 -7.66 -8.76 1.41
CA GLN A 48 -8.87 -9.51 1.74
C GLN A 48 -9.17 -9.40 3.24
N GLN A 49 -10.45 -9.43 3.61
CA GLN A 49 -10.90 -9.24 5.00
C GLN A 49 -10.18 -10.13 6.04
N ARG A 50 -9.88 -11.38 5.69
CA ARG A 50 -9.14 -12.32 6.55
C ARG A 50 -7.71 -11.90 6.87
N SER A 51 -7.14 -10.99 6.08
CA SER A 51 -5.77 -10.49 6.20
C SER A 51 -5.70 -9.09 6.80
N TRP A 52 -6.83 -8.49 7.15
CA TRP A 52 -6.86 -7.19 7.80
C TRP A 52 -6.20 -7.26 9.19
N GLY A 53 -5.57 -6.16 9.58
CA GLY A 53 -4.91 -6.02 10.88
C GLY A 53 -3.65 -5.15 10.81
N PRO A 54 -2.91 -5.05 11.91
CA PRO A 54 -1.81 -4.09 12.04
C PRO A 54 -0.69 -4.25 11.00
N MET A 55 -0.42 -5.47 10.55
CA MET A 55 0.59 -5.72 9.51
C MET A 55 0.14 -5.20 8.15
N ALA A 56 -1.11 -5.47 7.75
CA ALA A 56 -1.68 -4.97 6.50
C ALA A 56 -1.81 -3.43 6.51
N GLU A 57 -2.19 -2.85 7.65
CA GLU A 57 -2.20 -1.39 7.83
C GLU A 57 -0.79 -0.80 7.69
N SER A 58 0.23 -1.44 8.28
CA SER A 58 1.63 -0.98 8.19
C SER A 58 2.18 -1.06 6.77
N GLU A 59 1.88 -2.13 6.04
CA GLU A 59 2.28 -2.28 4.63
C GLU A 59 1.58 -1.25 3.74
N THR A 60 0.27 -1.06 3.94
CA THR A 60 -0.51 -0.03 3.23
C THR A 60 0.07 1.38 3.50
N PHE A 61 0.38 1.68 4.76
CA PHE A 61 1.00 2.95 5.13
C PHE A 61 2.37 3.14 4.46
N ALA A 62 3.20 2.10 4.41
CA ALA A 62 4.51 2.17 3.75
C ALA A 62 4.37 2.48 2.24
N HIS A 63 3.36 1.92 1.58
CA HIS A 63 3.07 2.22 0.17
C HIS A 63 2.57 3.64 -0.05
N LEU A 64 1.63 4.12 0.76
CA LEU A 64 1.12 5.49 0.68
C LEU A 64 2.23 6.51 0.95
N GLU A 65 3.10 6.27 1.94
CA GLU A 65 4.26 7.11 2.21
C GLU A 65 5.30 7.07 1.09
N HIS A 66 5.50 5.93 0.44
CA HIS A 66 6.35 5.84 -0.74
C HIS A 66 5.82 6.75 -1.85
N LEU A 67 4.53 6.64 -2.19
CA LEU A 67 3.85 7.46 -3.20
C LEU A 67 3.90 8.95 -2.87
N ARG A 68 3.74 9.30 -1.59
CA ARG A 68 3.87 10.68 -1.12
C ARG A 68 5.29 11.22 -1.31
N ARG A 69 6.31 10.40 -1.01
CA ARG A 69 7.72 10.78 -1.16
C ARG A 69 8.14 10.97 -2.62
N VAL A 70 7.54 10.22 -3.54
CA VAL A 70 7.77 10.42 -4.99
C VAL A 70 6.86 11.49 -5.61
N GLY A 71 5.99 12.11 -4.80
CA GLY A 71 5.17 13.26 -5.19
C GLY A 71 3.84 12.93 -5.86
N GLU A 72 3.43 11.66 -5.82
CA GLU A 72 2.20 11.18 -6.47
C GLU A 72 0.96 11.27 -5.55
N SER A 73 1.17 11.35 -4.23
CA SER A 73 0.11 11.57 -3.27
C SER A 73 0.47 12.66 -2.27
N GLU A 74 -0.56 13.18 -1.60
CA GLU A 74 -0.46 14.12 -0.50
C GLU A 74 -1.13 13.52 0.73
N ALA A 75 -0.78 14.04 1.91
CA ALA A 75 -1.38 13.60 3.16
C ALA A 75 -1.73 14.79 4.04
N VAL A 76 -2.93 14.76 4.60
CA VAL A 76 -3.44 15.76 5.54
C VAL A 76 -3.91 15.09 6.81
N ARG A 77 -3.74 15.77 7.94
CA ARG A 77 -4.28 15.30 9.21
C ARG A 77 -5.69 15.86 9.37
N ALA A 78 -6.67 14.97 9.43
CA ALA A 78 -8.06 15.33 9.70
C ALA A 78 -8.22 15.88 11.13
N SER A 79 -9.37 16.50 11.40
CA SER A 79 -9.65 17.14 12.71
C SER A 79 -9.65 16.17 13.89
N ASP A 80 -9.89 14.88 13.64
CA ASP A 80 -9.82 13.80 14.63
C ASP A 80 -8.39 13.25 14.83
N GLY A 81 -7.41 13.80 14.13
CA GLY A 81 -6.02 13.41 14.19
C GLY A 81 -5.64 12.27 13.24
N VAL A 82 -6.57 11.69 12.48
CA VAL A 82 -6.29 10.63 11.51
C VAL A 82 -5.56 11.20 10.29
N LEU A 83 -4.57 10.46 9.77
CA LEU A 83 -3.89 10.83 8.53
C LEU A 83 -4.67 10.30 7.33
N GLU A 84 -5.02 11.18 6.41
CA GLU A 84 -5.72 10.86 5.17
C GLU A 84 -4.88 11.24 3.96
N TYR A 85 -4.95 10.42 2.92
CA TYR A 85 -4.19 10.54 1.68
C TYR A 85 -5.11 10.81 0.50
N SER A 86 -4.65 11.65 -0.41
CA SER A 86 -5.28 11.91 -1.71
C SER A 86 -4.21 11.90 -2.81
N PHE A 87 -4.60 11.50 -4.01
CA PHE A 87 -3.73 11.48 -5.19
C PHE A 87 -4.01 12.72 -6.05
N LYS A 88 -3.04 13.09 -6.89
CA LYS A 88 -3.13 14.25 -7.79
C LYS A 88 -3.77 13.91 -9.12
#